data_AF-A0A7X8MUI1-F1
#
_entry.id   AF-A0A7X8MUI1-F1
#
_cell.length_a   1.000
_cell.length_b   1.000
_cell.length_c   1.000
_cell.angle_alpha   90.00
_cell.angle_beta   90.00
_cell.angle_gamma   90.00
#
_symmetry.space_group_name_H-M   'P 1'
#
loop_
_entity.id
_entity.type
_entity.pdbx_description
1 polymer ?
#
loop_
_entity_poly.entity_id
_entity_poly.type
_entity_poly.pdbx_seq_one_letter_code
_entity_poly.pdbx_strand_id
1 'polypeptide(L)' 'MVTTAVLDTPIVTTRRAPELLLREALGAALRSFRADQGITLRELAEQARVSPGYLSELERGRKEVSSELLASVCHALGTS' A
#
# COMPACT_ATOMS: atom_id res chain seq x y z
N MET A 1 16.80 29.43 18.61
CA MET A 1 17.40 29.03 17.32
C MET A 1 17.35 27.52 17.25
N VAL A 2 16.43 26.96 16.45
CA VAL A 2 16.39 25.51 16.19
C VAL A 2 17.09 25.30 14.85
N THR A 3 18.18 24.55 14.86
CA THR A 3 19.00 24.27 13.67
C THR A 3 18.28 23.26 12.78
N THR A 4 17.79 23.72 11.63
CA THR A 4 17.38 22.87 10.52
C THR A 4 18.63 22.23 9.91
N ALA A 5 18.84 20.94 10.16
CA ALA A 5 19.84 20.16 9.43
C ALA A 5 19.31 19.87 8.02
N VAL A 6 19.99 20.42 7.03
CA VAL A 6 19.74 20.17 5.60
C VAL A 6 20.19 18.75 5.28
N LEU A 7 19.27 17.92 4.79
CA LEU A 7 19.58 16.57 4.30
C LEU A 7 20.28 16.69 2.94
N ASP A 8 21.61 16.78 2.94
CA ASP A 8 22.44 16.95 1.73
C ASP A 8 22.91 15.61 1.12
N THR A 9 22.09 14.56 1.23
CA THR A 9 22.43 13.25 0.65
C THR A 9 21.91 13.15 -0.78
N PRO A 10 22.76 12.92 -1.80
CA PRO A 10 22.30 12.78 -3.17
C PRO A 10 21.43 11.52 -3.28
N ILE A 11 20.16 11.70 -3.65
CA ILE A 11 19.27 10.58 -3.97
C ILE A 11 19.79 9.95 -5.25
N VAL A 12 20.50 8.83 -5.11
CA VAL A 12 20.95 8.02 -6.24
C VAL A 12 19.71 7.45 -6.94
N THR A 13 19.33 8.03 -8.07
CA THR A 13 18.19 7.55 -8.87
C THR A 13 18.60 6.29 -9.64
N THR A 14 18.35 5.12 -9.04
CA THR A 14 18.37 3.85 -9.77
C THR A 14 17.38 3.94 -10.93
N ARG A 15 17.81 3.51 -12.13
CA ARG A 15 17.06 3.56 -13.42
C ARG A 15 15.54 3.42 -13.19
N ARG A 16 14.84 4.56 -13.29
CA ARG A 16 13.44 4.69 -12.88
C ARG A 16 12.59 3.76 -13.75
N ALA A 17 12.04 2.70 -13.15
CA ALA A 17 10.77 2.17 -13.64
C ALA A 17 9.81 3.36 -13.80
N PRO A 18 8.87 3.36 -14.78
CA PRO A 18 7.90 4.45 -14.90
C PRO A 18 7.38 4.83 -13.51
N GLU A 19 7.36 6.13 -13.19
CA GLU A 19 6.98 6.62 -11.87
C GLU A 19 5.60 6.08 -11.51
N LEU A 20 5.57 4.95 -10.80
CA LEU A 20 4.32 4.33 -10.38
C LEU A 20 3.65 5.33 -9.45
N LEU A 21 2.35 5.51 -9.67
CA LEU A 21 1.57 6.29 -8.75
C LEU A 21 1.59 5.58 -7.41
N LEU A 22 1.59 6.32 -6.31
CA LEU A 22 1.69 5.74 -4.97
C LEU A 22 0.67 4.62 -4.75
N ARG A 23 -0.58 4.84 -5.21
CA ARG A 23 -1.65 3.83 -5.14
C ARG A 23 -1.34 2.53 -5.89
N GLU A 24 -0.58 2.57 -6.98
CA GLU A 24 -0.20 1.39 -7.77
C GLU A 24 0.88 0.60 -7.04
N ALA A 25 1.92 1.28 -6.56
CA ALA A 25 2.97 0.66 -5.75
C ALA A 25 2.39 0.05 -4.46
N LEU A 26 1.52 0.80 -3.77
CA LEU A 26 0.83 0.36 -2.57
C LEU A 26 -0.06 -0.85 -2.84
N GLY A 27 -0.91 -0.78 -3.87
CA GLY A 27 -1.81 -1.88 -4.24
C GLY A 27 -1.06 -3.16 -4.57
N ALA A 28 0.04 -3.05 -5.32
CA ALA A 28 0.90 -4.19 -5.65
C ALA A 28 1.56 -4.80 -4.40
N ALA A 29 2.05 -3.97 -3.48
CA ALA A 29 2.62 -4.44 -2.22
C ALA A 29 1.58 -5.20 -1.38
N LEU A 30 0.39 -4.62 -1.17
CA LEU A 30 -0.69 -5.26 -0.42
C LEU A 30 -1.10 -6.61 -1.03
N ARG A 31 -1.20 -6.67 -2.37
CA ARG A 31 -1.49 -7.91 -3.09
C ARG A 31 -0.41 -8.97 -2.88
N SER A 32 0.86 -8.57 -2.87
CA SER A 32 1.99 -9.48 -2.60
C SER A 32 1.87 -10.04 -1.19
N PHE A 33 1.75 -9.17 -0.17
CA PHE A 33 1.58 -9.59 1.23
C PHE A 33 0.40 -10.55 1.40
N ARG A 34 -0.73 -10.25 0.77
CA ARG A 34 -1.90 -11.12 0.80
C ARG A 34 -1.60 -12.50 0.19
N ALA A 35 -0.94 -12.53 -0.97
CA ALA A 35 -0.58 -13.77 -1.65
C ALA A 35 0.45 -14.59 -0.85
N ASP A 36 1.43 -13.93 -0.23
CA ASP A 36 2.47 -14.56 0.60
C ASP A 36 1.87 -15.21 1.86
N GLN A 37 0.78 -14.64 2.39
CA GLN A 37 0.02 -15.23 3.50
C GLN A 37 -0.97 -16.31 3.07
N GLY A 38 -1.16 -16.53 1.76
CA GLY A 38 -2.08 -17.54 1.24
C GLY A 38 -3.56 -17.24 1.47
N ILE A 39 -3.93 -16.02 1.86
CA ILE A 39 -5.33 -15.65 2.08
C ILE A 39 -5.96 -15.11 0.78
N THR A 40 -7.23 -15.41 0.59
CA THR A 40 -7.99 -14.98 -0.57
C THR A 40 -8.36 -13.50 -0.48
N LEU A 41 -8.64 -12.89 -1.64
CA LEU A 41 -9.12 -11.51 -1.72
C LEU A 41 -10.45 -11.33 -0.96
N ARG A 42 -11.32 -12.35 -0.94
CA ARG A 42 -12.61 -12.25 -0.22
C ARG A 42 -12.40 -12.27 1.29
N GLU A 43 -11.54 -13.15 1.80
CA GLU A 43 -11.22 -13.22 3.23
C GLU A 43 -10.59 -11.92 3.73
N LEU A 44 -9.61 -11.36 2.99
CA LEU A 44 -9.01 -10.08 3.38
C LEU A 44 -10.05 -8.94 3.35
N ALA A 45 -10.92 -8.90 2.35
CA ALA A 45 -11.97 -7.89 2.26
C ALA A 45 -12.94 -7.96 3.44
N GLU A 46 -13.33 -9.18 3.85
CA GLU A 46 -14.17 -9.40 5.03
C GLU A 46 -13.49 -8.93 6.32
N GLN A 47 -12.23 -9.31 6.54
CA GLN A 47 -11.45 -8.90 7.72
C GLN A 47 -11.25 -7.37 7.78
N ALA A 48 -10.96 -6.74 6.64
CA ALA A 48 -10.78 -5.30 6.53
C ALA A 48 -12.10 -4.51 6.51
N ARG A 49 -13.26 -5.20 6.53
CA ARG A 49 -14.62 -4.63 6.47
C ARG A 49 -14.87 -3.77 5.23
N VAL A 50 -14.41 -4.25 4.06
CA VAL A 50 -14.61 -3.61 2.76
C VAL A 50 -15.23 -4.60 1.77
N SER A 51 -15.75 -4.10 0.65
CA SER A 51 -16.24 -5.00 -0.40
C SER A 51 -15.07 -5.64 -1.16
N PRO A 52 -15.21 -6.89 -1.64
CA PRO A 52 -14.19 -7.52 -2.49
C PRO A 52 -13.87 -6.67 -3.73
N GLY A 53 -14.87 -6.05 -4.36
CA GLY A 53 -14.66 -5.16 -5.50
C GLY A 53 -13.78 -3.95 -5.15
N TYR A 54 -14.00 -3.35 -3.97
CA TYR A 54 -13.18 -2.23 -3.50
C TYR A 54 -11.72 -2.66 -3.27
N LEU A 55 -11.49 -3.77 -2.56
CA LEU A 55 -10.14 -4.31 -2.35
C LEU A 55 -9.46 -4.67 -3.66
N SER A 56 -10.23 -5.16 -4.64
CA SER A 56 -9.71 -5.46 -5.98
C SER A 56 -9.24 -4.20 -6.73
N GLU A 57 -9.98 -3.10 -6.64
CA GLU A 57 -9.55 -1.82 -7.21
C GLU A 57 -8.34 -1.24 -6.48
N LEU A 58 -8.27 -1.42 -5.15
CA LEU A 58 -7.12 -1.03 -4.33
C LEU A 58 -5.85 -1.77 -4.75
N GLU A 59 -5.90 -3.10 -4.84
CA GLU A 59 -4.74 -3.94 -5.25
C GLU A 59 -4.25 -3.64 -6.67
N ARG A 60 -5.11 -3.07 -7.52
CA ARG A 60 -4.76 -2.65 -8.89
C ARG A 60 -4.35 -1.18 -8.98
N GLY A 61 -4.32 -0.44 -7.87
CA GLY A 61 -4.01 1.00 -7.87
C GLY A 61 -4.99 1.85 -8.66
N ARG A 62 -6.27 1.46 -8.72
CA ARG A 62 -7.30 2.17 -9.49
C ARG A 62 -7.94 3.31 -8.71
N LYS A 63 -7.78 3.32 -7.38
CA LYS A 63 -8.35 4.31 -6.47
C LYS A 63 -7.32 4.75 -5.43
N GLU A 64 -7.41 6.00 -5.03
CA GLU A 64 -6.76 6.47 -3.80
C GLU A 64 -7.50 5.89 -2.58
N VAL A 65 -6.77 5.71 -1.49
CA VAL A 65 -7.28 5.10 -0.26
C VAL A 65 -7.12 6.05 0.92
N SER A 66 -8.11 6.09 1.81
CA SER A 66 -7.97 6.85 3.06
C SER A 66 -6.97 6.17 3.99
N SER A 67 -6.38 6.94 4.90
CA SER A 67 -5.41 6.40 5.86
C SER A 67 -6.05 5.40 6.82
N GLU A 68 -7.32 5.61 7.20
CA GLU A 68 -8.09 4.72 8.07
C GLU A 68 -8.37 3.37 7.40
N LEU A 69 -8.73 3.39 6.11
CA LEU A 69 -8.99 2.15 5.37
C LEU A 69 -7.69 1.39 5.12
N LEU A 70 -6.61 2.10 4.78
CA LEU A 70 -5.29 1.48 4.65
C LEU A 70 -4.88 0.82 5.98
N ALA A 71 -5.05 1.50 7.10
CA ALA A 71 -4.79 0.92 8.43
C ALA A 71 -5.63 -0.35 8.69
N SER A 72 -6.91 -0.36 8.29
CA SER A 72 -7.79 -1.54 8.40
C SER A 72 -7.24 -2.74 7.62
N VAL A 73 -6.78 -2.50 6.38
CA VAL A 73 -6.20 -3.55 5.52
C VAL A 73 -4.86 -4.04 6.08
N CYS A 74 -3.98 -3.13 6.49
CA CYS A 74 -2.71 -3.44 7.12
C CYS A 74 -2.88 -4.26 8.40
N HIS A 75 -3.86 -3.90 9.24
CA HIS A 75 -4.19 -4.66 10.44
C HIS A 75 -4.73 -6.06 10.11
N ALA A 76 -5.59 -6.20 9.10
CA ALA A 76 -6.09 -7.49 8.64
C ALA A 76 -4.96 -8.38 8.07
N LEU A 77 -3.94 -7.78 7.46
CA LEU A 77 -2.71 -8.47 7.04
C LEU A 77 -1.73 -8.72 8.20
N GLY A 78 -1.99 -8.26 9.43
CA GLY A 78 -1.05 -8.39 10.55
C GLY A 78 0.25 -7.58 10.37
N THR A 79 0.22 -6.53 9.54
CA THR A 79 1.35 -5.64 9.27
C THR A 79 1.00 -4.21 9.71
N SER A 80 1.10 -3.91 11.01
CA SER A 80 0.78 -2.58 11.57
C SER A 80 1.93 -2.01 12.37
#